data_AF-A0A2H3ANM0-F1
#
_entry.id   AF-A0A2H3ANM0-F1
#
_cell.length_a   1.000
_cell.length_b   1.000
_cell.length_c   1.000
_cell.angle_alpha   90.00
_cell.angle_beta   90.00
_cell.angle_gamma   90.00
#
_symmetry.space_group_name_H-M   'P 1'
#
loop_
_entity.id
_entity.type
_entity.pdbx_description
1 polymer ?
#
loop_
_entity_poly.entity_id
_entity_poly.type
_entity_poly.pdbx_seq_one_letter_code
_entity_poly.pdbx_strand_id
1 'polypeptide(L)'
;MIQQGRHCMNIDLGRRDIRGPYDVVKAIREFVGGPMGPQDKREFIRGSGWDMSLWNRCIWPTAKDLEADPVIKGWPIILESENHHAIWVSSTVLKALAVRKKLWINRVHSGDILKDTKGQPTGVFLNGAASIINDIFPITEQEKSRMFGVAARQICIKASRFCNEKVQP
;
A
#
# COMPACT_ATOMS: atom_id res chain seq x y z
N MET A 1 -17.76 6.83 -11.84
CA MET A 1 -17.47 5.39 -12.05
C MET A 1 -15.96 5.24 -12.13
N ILE A 2 -15.32 4.57 -11.16
CA ILE A 2 -13.85 4.39 -11.14
C ILE A 2 -13.53 3.28 -12.16
N GLN A 3 -12.86 3.64 -13.25
CA GLN A 3 -12.47 2.70 -14.31
C GLN A 3 -11.37 1.77 -13.81
N GLN A 4 -11.55 0.47 -14.06
CA GLN A 4 -10.55 -0.55 -13.77
C GLN A 4 -9.35 -0.37 -14.73
N GLY A 5 -8.13 -0.40 -14.17
CA GLY A 5 -6.94 -0.93 -14.83
C GLY A 5 -6.40 -0.22 -16.08
N ARG A 6 -6.33 1.11 -16.14
CA ARG A 6 -5.53 1.75 -17.21
C ARG A 6 -4.11 2.09 -16.81
N HIS A 7 -3.82 2.54 -15.57
CA HIS A 7 -2.44 2.82 -15.14
C HIS A 7 -2.31 2.74 -13.60
N CYS A 8 -1.98 1.58 -13.02
CA CYS A 8 -1.47 1.53 -11.65
C CYS A 8 0.00 1.91 -11.67
N MET A 9 0.33 2.98 -10.96
CA MET A 9 1.70 3.40 -10.75
C MET A 9 2.18 2.88 -9.40
N ASN A 10 3.37 2.28 -9.38
CA ASN A 10 3.91 1.60 -8.20
C ASN A 10 4.98 2.44 -7.51
N ILE A 11 4.79 2.68 -6.22
CA ILE A 11 5.76 3.34 -5.34
C ILE A 11 6.50 2.28 -4.54
N ASP A 12 7.83 2.31 -4.55
CA ASP A 12 8.66 1.49 -3.67
C ASP A 12 8.77 2.13 -2.29
N LEU A 13 8.20 1.47 -1.28
CA LEU A 13 8.25 1.86 0.13
C LEU A 13 9.24 0.99 0.92
N GLY A 14 9.98 0.07 0.27
CA GLY A 14 10.98 -0.80 0.90
C GLY A 14 12.30 -0.10 1.23
N ARG A 15 12.32 1.23 1.28
CA ARG A 15 13.52 2.03 1.57
C ARG A 15 13.72 2.15 3.09
N ARG A 16 14.97 2.06 3.54
CA ARG A 16 15.35 2.03 4.98
C ARG A 16 15.11 3.35 5.73
N ASP A 17 14.79 4.42 5.01
CA ASP A 17 14.48 5.75 5.54
C ASP A 17 13.01 5.92 5.92
N ILE A 18 12.13 4.98 5.55
CA ILE A 18 10.73 5.01 5.99
C ILE A 18 10.61 4.47 7.42
N ARG A 19 10.34 5.37 8.37
CA ARG A 19 10.28 5.07 9.82
C ARG A 19 8.91 5.32 10.44
N GLY A 20 7.90 5.59 9.62
CA GLY A 20 6.52 5.68 10.07
C GLY A 20 5.54 6.13 8.98
N PRO A 21 4.25 6.28 9.34
CA PRO A 21 3.20 6.69 8.42
C PRO A 21 3.48 8.03 7.72
N TYR A 22 4.12 8.97 8.44
CA TYR A 22 4.49 10.28 7.88
C TYR A 22 5.45 10.17 6.70
N ASP A 23 6.47 9.31 6.79
CA ASP A 23 7.46 9.13 5.71
C ASP A 23 6.82 8.49 4.48
N VAL A 24 5.89 7.54 4.70
CA VAL A 24 5.08 6.97 3.63
C VAL A 24 4.25 8.04 2.93
N VAL A 25 3.54 8.87 3.70
CA VAL A 25 2.74 9.99 3.16
C VAL A 25 3.62 10.94 2.36
N LYS A 26 4.81 11.29 2.86
CA LYS A 26 5.77 12.14 2.16
C LYS A 26 6.22 11.52 0.83
N ALA A 27 6.58 10.23 0.83
CA ALA A 27 6.99 9.52 -0.39
C ALA A 27 5.87 9.51 -1.44
N ILE A 28 4.61 9.32 -1.01
CA ILE A 28 3.45 9.37 -1.91
C ILE A 28 3.23 10.78 -2.45
N ARG A 29 3.36 11.81 -1.61
CA ARG A 29 3.25 13.21 -2.05
C ARG A 29 4.28 13.54 -3.14
N GLU A 30 5.53 13.17 -2.93
CA GLU A 30 6.61 13.38 -3.90
C GLU A 30 6.34 12.61 -5.19
N PHE A 31 5.84 11.38 -5.08
CA PHE A 31 5.45 10.59 -6.23
C PHE A 31 4.30 11.25 -7.02
N VAL A 32 3.25 11.72 -6.35
CA VAL A 32 2.10 12.38 -6.98
C VAL A 32 2.50 13.66 -7.70
N GLY A 33 3.41 14.44 -7.13
CA GLY A 33 3.94 15.65 -7.76
C GLY A 33 5.03 15.41 -8.81
N GLY A 34 5.49 14.17 -8.96
CA GLY A 34 6.59 13.81 -9.85
C GLY A 34 6.16 13.61 -11.31
N PRO A 35 7.13 13.49 -12.24
CA PRO A 35 6.85 13.25 -13.66
C PRO A 35 6.20 11.88 -13.93
N MET A 36 6.36 10.95 -12.99
CA MET A 36 5.71 9.65 -12.98
C MET A 36 4.47 9.63 -12.05
N GLY A 37 3.97 10.79 -11.63
CA GLY A 37 2.74 10.85 -10.85
C GLY A 37 1.50 10.49 -11.68
N PRO A 38 0.42 10.04 -11.04
CA PRO A 38 -0.86 9.80 -11.71
C PRO A 38 -1.43 11.14 -12.21
N GLN A 39 -2.15 11.10 -13.34
CA GLN A 39 -2.65 12.31 -14.00
C GLN A 39 -4.12 12.59 -13.66
N ASP A 40 -4.89 11.53 -13.38
CA ASP A 40 -6.31 11.62 -13.02
C ASP A 40 -6.59 10.94 -11.67
N LYS A 41 -7.42 11.56 -10.82
CA LYS A 41 -7.89 10.98 -9.54
C LYS A 41 -8.72 9.69 -9.68
N ARG A 42 -9.00 9.25 -10.90
CA ARG A 42 -9.54 7.92 -11.22
C ARG A 42 -8.48 6.82 -11.23
N GLU A 43 -7.20 7.17 -11.32
CA GLU A 43 -6.08 6.24 -11.32
C GLU A 43 -5.70 5.82 -9.90
N PHE A 44 -5.46 4.52 -9.72
CA PHE A 44 -5.01 3.99 -8.44
C PHE A 44 -3.52 4.24 -8.25
N ILE A 45 -3.19 4.83 -7.09
CA ILE A 45 -1.82 4.86 -6.59
C ILE A 45 -1.60 3.54 -5.84
N ARG A 46 -0.63 2.75 -6.30
CA ARG A 46 -0.22 1.54 -5.60
C ARG A 46 1.19 1.69 -5.07
N GLY A 47 1.48 1.05 -3.96
CA GLY A 47 2.83 0.97 -3.42
C GLY A 47 3.01 -0.32 -2.65
N SER A 48 4.27 -0.73 -2.49
CA SER A 48 4.62 -1.94 -1.75
C SER A 48 5.90 -1.74 -0.96
N GLY A 49 6.06 -2.49 0.13
CA GLY A 49 7.33 -2.59 0.84
C GLY A 49 7.41 -1.82 2.15
N TRP A 50 6.30 -1.23 2.62
CA TRP A 50 6.30 -0.65 3.97
C TRP A 50 6.39 -1.78 5.01
N ASP A 51 7.16 -1.56 6.07
CA ASP A 51 7.37 -2.54 7.14
C ASP A 51 7.27 -1.86 8.50
N MET A 52 6.24 -2.21 9.27
CA MET A 52 6.00 -1.67 10.61
C MET A 52 7.14 -2.02 11.58
N SER A 53 7.88 -3.11 11.35
CA SER A 53 9.01 -3.49 12.21
C SER A 53 10.17 -2.49 12.15
N LEU A 54 10.24 -1.69 11.07
CA LEU A 54 11.25 -0.66 10.88
C LEU A 54 10.83 0.70 11.45
N TRP A 55 9.58 0.85 11.88
CA TRP A 55 9.03 2.12 12.33
C TRP A 55 9.42 2.44 13.76
N ASN A 56 9.63 3.73 14.05
CA ASN A 56 10.05 4.18 15.37
C ASN A 56 9.00 3.94 16.47
N ARG A 57 7.74 3.74 16.07
CA ARG A 57 6.64 3.40 16.96
C ARG A 57 5.81 2.29 16.32
N CYS A 58 5.44 1.28 17.10
CA CYS A 58 4.51 0.22 16.69
C CYS A 58 3.08 0.73 16.65
N ILE A 59 2.80 1.67 15.74
CA ILE A 59 1.48 2.26 15.54
C ILE A 59 1.00 1.83 14.16
N TRP A 60 -0.19 1.24 14.12
CA TRP A 60 -0.84 0.94 12.86
C TRP A 60 -1.21 2.24 12.13
N PRO A 61 -0.90 2.33 10.83
CA PRO A 61 -1.31 3.48 10.06
C PRO A 61 -2.83 3.43 9.86
N THR A 62 -3.41 4.55 9.45
CA THR A 62 -4.84 4.69 9.19
C THR A 62 -5.06 5.45 7.90
N ALA A 63 -6.23 5.27 7.30
CA ALA A 63 -6.67 6.06 6.16
C ALA A 63 -6.64 7.56 6.47
N LYS A 64 -6.81 7.97 7.75
CA LYS A 64 -6.73 9.37 8.17
C LYS A 64 -5.33 9.94 8.01
N ASP A 65 -4.27 9.14 8.17
CA ASP A 65 -2.91 9.61 7.96
C ASP A 65 -2.66 9.99 6.49
N LEU A 66 -3.26 9.24 5.54
CA LEU A 66 -3.23 9.61 4.12
C LEU A 66 -4.09 10.85 3.83
N GLU A 67 -5.28 10.96 4.43
CA GLU A 67 -6.18 12.10 4.20
C GLU A 67 -5.71 13.41 4.84
N ALA A 68 -4.79 13.35 5.82
CA ALA A 68 -4.23 14.52 6.48
C ALA A 68 -3.39 15.38 5.52
N ASP A 69 -2.86 14.80 4.46
CA ASP A 69 -2.08 15.49 3.45
C ASP A 69 -2.98 15.99 2.31
N PRO A 70 -3.03 17.30 2.05
CA PRO A 70 -3.96 17.90 1.08
C PRO A 70 -3.65 17.53 -0.38
N VAL A 71 -2.39 17.19 -0.71
CA VAL A 71 -1.97 16.83 -2.07
C VAL A 71 -2.50 15.45 -2.44
N ILE A 72 -2.37 14.50 -1.51
CA ILE A 72 -2.77 13.10 -1.74
C ILE A 72 -4.20 12.82 -1.26
N LYS A 73 -4.86 13.81 -0.62
CA LYS A 73 -6.25 13.72 -0.23
C LYS A 73 -7.17 13.41 -1.41
N GLY A 74 -8.05 12.42 -1.19
CA GLY A 74 -9.03 11.99 -2.18
C GLY A 74 -8.50 11.05 -3.27
N TRP A 75 -7.19 10.79 -3.32
CA TRP A 75 -6.65 9.79 -4.25
C TRP A 75 -6.99 8.35 -3.79
N PRO A 76 -7.31 7.44 -4.72
CA PRO A 76 -7.46 6.03 -4.38
C PRO A 76 -6.07 5.38 -4.23
N ILE A 77 -5.67 5.12 -2.97
CA ILE A 77 -4.34 4.63 -2.62
C ILE A 77 -4.46 3.23 -2.00
N ILE A 78 -3.64 2.28 -2.46
CA ILE A 78 -3.53 0.91 -1.93
C ILE A 78 -2.05 0.59 -1.71
N LEU A 79 -1.65 0.33 -0.47
CA LEU A 79 -0.26 0.10 -0.07
C LEU A 79 -0.09 -1.27 0.56
N GLU A 80 0.74 -2.11 -0.03
CA GLU A 80 1.02 -3.46 0.45
C GLU A 80 2.26 -3.49 1.35
N SER A 81 2.19 -4.22 2.45
CA SER A 81 3.33 -4.43 3.35
C SER A 81 4.43 -5.25 2.67
N GLU A 82 5.68 -5.10 3.10
CA GLU A 82 6.83 -5.88 2.61
C GLU A 82 6.61 -7.40 2.62
N ASN A 83 5.89 -7.92 3.63
CA ASN A 83 5.63 -9.36 3.77
C ASN A 83 4.26 -9.80 3.21
N HIS A 84 3.55 -8.92 2.49
CA HIS A 84 2.25 -9.20 1.87
C HIS A 84 1.12 -9.65 2.83
N HIS A 85 1.30 -9.46 4.15
CA HIS A 85 0.29 -9.83 5.15
C HIS A 85 -0.63 -8.66 5.53
N ALA A 86 -0.29 -7.44 5.17
CA ALA A 86 -1.11 -6.27 5.46
C ALA A 86 -1.27 -5.37 4.23
N ILE A 87 -2.46 -4.80 4.07
CA ILE A 87 -2.73 -3.76 3.09
C ILE A 87 -3.32 -2.55 3.81
N TRP A 88 -2.76 -1.37 3.50
CA TRP A 88 -3.21 -0.08 3.98
C TRP A 88 -3.81 0.73 2.82
N VAL A 89 -5.03 1.22 2.99
CA VAL A 89 -5.79 1.93 1.93
C VAL A 89 -6.29 3.31 2.36
N SER A 90 -6.52 4.19 1.39
CA SER A 90 -7.10 5.53 1.63
C SER A 90 -8.61 5.51 1.90
N SER A 91 -9.14 6.64 2.38
CA SER A 91 -10.58 6.76 2.62
C SER A 91 -11.39 6.68 1.33
N THR A 92 -10.82 7.09 0.19
CA THR A 92 -11.43 6.91 -1.14
C THR A 92 -11.63 5.44 -1.48
N VAL A 93 -10.63 4.58 -1.17
CA VAL A 93 -10.75 3.14 -1.38
C VAL A 93 -11.76 2.53 -0.42
N LEU A 94 -11.78 2.94 0.85
CA LEU A 94 -12.81 2.50 1.81
C LEU A 94 -14.24 2.83 1.35
N LYS A 95 -14.46 4.02 0.78
CA LYS A 95 -15.75 4.40 0.21
C LYS A 95 -16.11 3.55 -1.01
N ALA A 96 -15.15 3.30 -1.91
CA ALA A 96 -15.34 2.43 -3.07
C ALA A 96 -15.66 0.99 -2.64
N LEU A 97 -14.98 0.49 -1.60
CA LEU A 97 -15.26 -0.81 -0.97
C LEU A 97 -16.66 -0.84 -0.38
N ALA A 98 -17.12 0.20 0.31
CA ALA A 98 -18.45 0.25 0.90
C ALA A 98 -19.57 0.14 -0.15
N VAL A 99 -19.38 0.75 -1.33
CA VAL A 99 -20.32 0.63 -2.46
C VAL A 99 -20.29 -0.78 -3.05
N ARG A 100 -19.10 -1.40 -3.16
CA ARG A 100 -18.91 -2.76 -3.68
C ARG A 100 -19.18 -3.87 -2.64
N LYS A 101 -19.33 -3.51 -1.37
CA LYS A 101 -19.40 -4.38 -0.18
C LYS A 101 -20.59 -5.34 -0.17
N LYS A 102 -21.64 -5.04 -0.95
CA LYS A 102 -22.83 -5.89 -1.05
C LYS A 102 -22.52 -7.34 -1.48
N LEU A 103 -21.35 -7.62 -2.04
CA LEU A 103 -20.98 -8.95 -2.56
C LEU A 103 -20.00 -9.78 -1.70
N TRP A 104 -19.33 -9.24 -0.68
CA TRP A 104 -18.07 -9.86 -0.20
C TRP A 104 -17.90 -10.03 1.32
N ILE A 105 -18.77 -9.46 2.16
CA ILE A 105 -18.58 -9.51 3.63
C ILE A 105 -18.66 -10.93 4.23
N ASN A 106 -19.26 -11.86 3.49
CA ASN A 106 -19.36 -13.28 3.88
C ASN A 106 -18.19 -14.14 3.37
N ARG A 107 -17.21 -13.56 2.65
CA ARG A 107 -16.06 -14.30 2.08
C ARG A 107 -14.77 -14.18 2.88
N VAL A 108 -14.79 -13.53 4.05
CA VAL A 108 -13.60 -13.46 4.92
C VAL A 108 -13.43 -14.82 5.58
N HIS A 109 -12.69 -15.72 4.94
CA HIS A 109 -12.41 -17.05 5.48
C HIS A 109 -11.37 -16.98 6.62
N SER A 110 -10.55 -15.93 6.64
CA SER A 110 -9.52 -15.64 7.65
C SER A 110 -9.06 -14.18 7.57
N GLY A 111 -8.46 -13.65 8.64
CA GLY A 111 -7.91 -12.29 8.70
C GLY A 111 -8.81 -11.28 9.42
N ASP A 112 -8.32 -10.04 9.56
CA ASP A 112 -8.98 -8.99 10.32
C ASP A 112 -8.91 -7.63 9.62
N ILE A 113 -9.90 -6.79 9.86
CA ILE A 113 -9.94 -5.40 9.42
C ILE A 113 -9.83 -4.56 10.67
N LEU A 114 -8.73 -3.83 10.81
CA LEU A 114 -8.55 -2.98 11.98
C LEU A 114 -9.64 -1.91 12.01
N LYS A 115 -10.25 -1.74 13.18
CA LYS A 115 -11.34 -0.78 13.42
C LYS A 115 -10.93 0.23 14.49
N ASP A 116 -11.47 1.44 14.36
CA ASP A 116 -11.33 2.47 15.39
C ASP A 116 -12.27 2.21 16.58
N THR A 117 -12.20 3.09 17.59
CA THR A 117 -13.04 3.01 18.79
C THR A 117 -14.54 3.13 18.52
N LYS A 118 -14.94 3.56 17.32
CA LYS A 118 -16.34 3.65 16.87
C LYS A 118 -16.74 2.46 15.99
N GLY A 119 -15.88 1.46 15.85
CA GLY A 119 -16.11 0.29 15.01
C GLY A 119 -15.95 0.54 13.50
N GLN A 120 -15.45 1.71 13.10
CA GLN A 120 -15.24 2.02 11.68
C GLN A 120 -13.90 1.47 11.19
N PRO A 121 -13.81 0.94 9.96
CA PRO A 121 -12.55 0.41 9.43
C PRO A 121 -11.50 1.54 9.35
N THR A 122 -10.32 1.30 9.92
CA THR A 122 -9.22 2.27 9.90
C THR A 122 -8.57 2.37 8.54
N GLY A 123 -8.76 1.38 7.66
CA GLY A 123 -8.07 1.29 6.37
C GLY A 123 -6.95 0.26 6.33
N VAL A 124 -6.72 -0.50 7.41
CA VAL A 124 -5.74 -1.60 7.44
C VAL A 124 -6.44 -2.95 7.43
N PHE A 125 -6.04 -3.80 6.49
CA PHE A 125 -6.55 -5.14 6.26
C PHE A 125 -5.42 -6.14 6.47
N LEU A 126 -5.66 -7.18 7.26
CA LEU A 126 -4.65 -8.17 7.67
C LEU A 126 -5.00 -9.57 7.16
N ASN A 127 -3.98 -10.32 6.76
CA ASN A 127 -4.07 -11.72 6.32
C ASN A 127 -5.14 -11.91 5.23
N GLY A 128 -6.08 -12.85 5.41
CA GLY A 128 -7.12 -13.11 4.40
C GLY A 128 -8.04 -11.92 4.14
N ALA A 129 -8.14 -10.93 5.04
CA ALA A 129 -8.85 -9.69 4.75
C ALA A 129 -8.10 -8.80 3.75
N ALA A 130 -6.77 -8.90 3.68
CA ALA A 130 -5.98 -8.19 2.68
C ALA A 130 -6.29 -8.70 1.27
N SER A 131 -6.49 -10.01 1.09
CA SER A 131 -6.83 -10.61 -0.21
C SER A 131 -8.08 -10.00 -0.86
N ILE A 132 -9.05 -9.54 -0.05
CA ILE A 132 -10.27 -8.89 -0.53
C ILE A 132 -9.95 -7.61 -1.33
N ILE A 133 -8.93 -6.86 -0.94
CA ILE A 133 -8.52 -5.65 -1.65
C ILE A 133 -8.03 -6.00 -3.05
N ASN A 134 -7.20 -7.04 -3.15
CA ASN A 134 -6.65 -7.51 -4.42
C ASN A 134 -7.73 -8.13 -5.32
N ASP A 135 -8.75 -8.78 -4.76
CA ASP A 135 -9.86 -9.33 -5.53
C ASP A 135 -10.78 -8.22 -6.10
N ILE A 136 -11.08 -7.20 -5.29
CA ILE A 136 -12.00 -6.12 -5.69
C ILE A 136 -11.30 -5.10 -6.60
N PHE A 137 -10.01 -4.88 -6.37
CA PHE A 137 -9.16 -4.01 -7.16
C PHE A 137 -7.99 -4.83 -7.70
N PRO A 138 -8.24 -5.68 -8.71
CA PRO A 138 -7.20 -6.51 -9.30
C PRO A 138 -6.12 -5.64 -9.95
N ILE A 139 -4.89 -6.15 -9.87
CA ILE A 139 -3.73 -5.62 -10.58
C ILE A 139 -3.63 -6.38 -11.90
N THR A 140 -3.42 -5.68 -13.00
CA THR A 140 -3.15 -6.29 -14.31
C THR A 140 -1.78 -6.99 -14.29
N GLU A 141 -1.59 -8.01 -15.13
CA GLU A 141 -0.29 -8.71 -15.23
C GLU A 141 0.88 -7.79 -15.60
N GLN A 142 0.59 -6.71 -16.36
CA GLN A 142 1.57 -5.70 -16.72
C GLN A 142 2.02 -4.87 -15.50
N GLU A 143 1.09 -4.54 -14.61
CA GLU A 143 1.37 -3.82 -13.37
C GLU A 143 2.08 -4.72 -12.35
N LYS A 144 1.73 -6.02 -12.27
CA LYS A 144 2.45 -7.02 -11.47
C LYS A 144 3.91 -7.13 -11.91
N SER A 145 4.16 -7.26 -13.21
CA SER A 145 5.52 -7.34 -13.77
C SER A 145 6.37 -6.11 -13.41
N ARG A 146 5.77 -4.91 -13.36
CA ARG A 146 6.44 -3.68 -12.92
C ARG A 146 6.76 -3.69 -11.41
N MET A 147 5.88 -4.21 -10.56
CA MET A 147 6.16 -4.40 -9.13
C MET A 147 7.33 -5.39 -8.92
N PHE A 148 7.29 -6.54 -9.59
CA PHE A 148 8.35 -7.55 -9.49
C PHE A 148 9.70 -7.04 -9.99
N GLY A 149 9.73 -6.23 -11.06
CA GLY A 149 10.98 -5.61 -11.53
C GLY A 149 11.63 -4.65 -10.52
N VAL A 150 10.83 -4.01 -9.66
CA VAL A 150 11.32 -3.17 -8.55
C VAL A 150 11.78 -4.05 -7.37
N ALA A 151 10.99 -5.06 -6.99
CA ALA A 151 11.33 -5.99 -5.91
C ALA A 151 12.57 -6.86 -6.21
N ALA A 152 12.76 -7.31 -7.45
CA ALA A 152 13.92 -8.11 -7.87
C ALA A 152 15.24 -7.34 -7.78
N ARG A 153 15.22 -6.02 -8.08
CA ARG A 153 16.37 -5.14 -7.84
C ARG A 153 16.72 -5.08 -6.35
N GLN A 154 15.71 -5.10 -5.48
CA GLN A 154 15.87 -5.04 -4.03
C GLN A 154 16.45 -6.34 -3.45
N ILE A 155 16.08 -7.51 -3.97
CA ILE A 155 16.71 -8.79 -3.58
C ILE A 155 18.19 -8.80 -3.94
N CYS A 156 18.57 -8.33 -5.14
CA CYS A 156 19.98 -8.20 -5.52
C CYS A 156 20.75 -7.24 -4.61
N ILE A 157 20.16 -6.10 -4.23
CA ILE A 157 20.79 -5.13 -3.31
C ILE A 157 20.90 -5.69 -1.88
N LYS A 158 19.85 -6.38 -1.38
CA LYS A 158 19.86 -7.04 -0.06
C LYS A 158 20.89 -8.18 -0.03
N ALA A 159 20.94 -9.02 -1.07
CA ALA A 159 21.89 -10.13 -1.18
C ALA A 159 23.34 -9.64 -1.32
N SER A 160 23.58 -8.59 -2.11
CA SER A 160 24.88 -7.93 -2.24
C SER A 160 25.42 -7.44 -0.90
N ARG A 161 24.58 -6.86 -0.04
CA ARG A 161 24.99 -6.36 1.27
C ARG A 161 25.17 -7.47 2.32
N PHE A 162 24.36 -8.52 2.28
CA PHE A 162 24.52 -9.69 3.15
C PHE A 162 25.85 -10.42 2.87
N CYS A 163 26.29 -10.48 1.61
CA CYS A 163 27.63 -10.97 1.27
C CYS A 163 28.74 -10.05 1.81
N ASN A 164 28.54 -8.73 1.84
CA ASN A 164 29.57 -7.78 2.27
C ASN A 164 29.75 -7.73 3.80
N GLU A 165 28.71 -8.02 4.60
CA GLU A 165 28.79 -8.10 6.06
C GLU A 165 29.41 -9.41 6.57
N LYS A 166 29.42 -10.49 5.76
CA LYS A 166 30.08 -11.76 6.09
C LYS A 166 31.53 -11.87 5.60
N VAL A 167 32.04 -10.82 4.96
CA VAL A 167 33.43 -10.70 4.50
C VAL A 167 34.06 -9.48 5.18
N GLN A 168 34.03 -9.46 6.51
CA GLN A 168 35.01 -8.71 7.29
C GLN A 168 35.70 -9.73 8.21
N PRO A 169 37.06 -9.78 8.22
CA PRO A 169 37.80 -10.72 9.07
C PRO A 169 37.59 -10.43 10.55
#